data_AF-A0A1H2LJ62-F1
#
_entry.id   AF-A0A1H2LJ62-F1
#
_cell.length_a   1.000
_cell.length_b   1.000
_cell.length_c   1.000
_cell.angle_alpha   90.00
_cell.angle_beta   90.00
_cell.angle_gamma   90.00
#
_symmetry.space_group_name_H-M   'P 1'
#
loop_
_entity.id
_entity.type
_entity.pdbx_description
1 polymer ?
#
loop_
_entity_poly.entity_id
_entity_poly.type
_entity_poly.pdbx_seq_one_letter_code
_entity_poly.pdbx_strand_id
1 'polypeptide(L)' 'MIQLDLNTNDAEALLHHARTFRPNSSDPREDMRLQDALDDLVEAIERHFHETALQRCD' A
#
# COMPACT_ATOMS: atom_id res chain seq x y z
N MET A 1 6.95 -5.07 13.34
CA MET A 1 7.14 -4.92 11.88
C MET A 1 6.30 -6.01 11.24
N ILE A 2 5.24 -5.65 10.50
CA ILE A 2 4.40 -6.65 9.84
C ILE A 2 5.20 -7.12 8.63
N GLN A 3 5.50 -8.42 8.55
CA GLN A 3 6.20 -9.02 7.42
C GLN A 3 5.11 -9.43 6.42
N LEU A 4 4.93 -8.62 5.38
CA LEU A 4 3.97 -8.89 4.32
C LEU A 4 4.57 -9.92 3.37
N ASP A 5 4.21 -11.20 3.55
CA ASP A 5 4.46 -12.25 2.55
C ASP A 5 3.38 -12.15 1.47
N LEU A 6 3.43 -11.08 0.67
CA LEU A 6 2.56 -10.94 -0.49
C LEU A 6 3.33 -11.32 -1.75
N ASN A 7 2.77 -12.24 -2.51
CA ASN A 7 3.21 -12.46 -3.88
C ASN A 7 3.00 -11.17 -4.68
N THR A 8 3.82 -10.92 -5.71
CA THR A 8 3.78 -9.71 -6.56
C THR A 8 2.36 -9.35 -7.00
N ASN A 9 1.55 -10.37 -7.31
CA ASN A 9 0.16 -10.19 -7.74
C ASN A 9 -0.76 -9.64 -6.65
N ASP A 10 -0.65 -10.14 -5.42
CA ASP A 10 -1.44 -9.67 -4.27
C ASP A 10 -1.02 -8.26 -3.86
N ALA A 11 0.27 -7.96 -3.90
CA ALA A 11 0.79 -6.62 -3.60
C ALA A 11 0.34 -5.59 -4.67
N GLU A 12 0.33 -5.96 -5.95
CA GLU A 12 -0.25 -5.12 -7.02
C GLU A 12 -1.76 -4.93 -6.84
N ALA A 13 -2.50 -5.98 -6.48
CA ALA A 13 -3.93 -5.90 -6.23
C ALA A 13 -4.25 -4.98 -5.03
N LEU A 14 -3.47 -5.09 -3.96
CA LEU A 14 -3.60 -4.25 -2.77
C LEU A 14 -3.23 -2.79 -3.07
N LEU A 15 -2.16 -2.56 -3.84
CA LEU A 15 -1.76 -1.23 -4.32
C LEU A 15 -2.87 -0.59 -5.17
N HIS A 16 -3.42 -1.35 -6.11
CA HIS A 16 -4.52 -0.88 -6.95
C HIS A 16 -5.74 -0.54 -6.12
N HIS A 17 -6.09 -1.39 -5.15
CA HIS A 17 -7.21 -1.15 -4.24
C HIS A 17 -6.97 0.10 -3.39
N ALA A 18 -5.79 0.26 -2.80
CA ALA A 18 -5.46 1.44 -1.98
C ALA A 18 -5.55 2.75 -2.78
N ARG A 19 -5.20 2.74 -4.07
CA ARG A 19 -5.29 3.91 -4.96
C ARG A 19 -6.69 4.18 -5.50
N THR A 20 -7.54 3.16 -5.64
CA THR A 20 -8.93 3.32 -6.13
C THR A 20 -9.94 3.49 -5.00
N PHE A 21 -9.60 3.09 -3.79
CA PHE A 21 -10.43 3.26 -2.62
C PHE A 21 -10.57 4.75 -2.30
N ARG A 22 -11.76 5.29 -2.51
CA ARG A 22 -12.11 6.63 -2.04
C ARG A 22 -12.74 6.50 -0.67
N PRO A 23 -12.10 7.02 0.40
CA PRO A 23 -12.76 7.12 1.68
C PRO A 23 -13.98 8.04 1.49
N ASN A 24 -15.14 7.53 1.86
CA ASN A 24 -16.41 8.24 1.82
C ASN A 24 -17.11 8.03 3.16
N SER A 25 -16.38 8.35 4.24
CA SER A 25 -16.95 8.45 5.56
C SER A 25 -17.76 9.75 5.68
N SER A 26 -18.72 9.78 6.60
CA SER A 26 -19.43 11.02 6.95
C SER A 26 -18.56 12.00 7.75
N ASP A 27 -17.36 11.57 8.15
CA ASP A 27 -16.44 12.31 9.01
C ASP A 27 -15.14 12.67 8.27
N PRO A 28 -14.95 13.94 7.87
CA PRO A 28 -13.80 14.36 7.06
C PRO A 28 -12.45 14.15 7.75
N ARG A 29 -12.45 14.05 9.09
CA ARG A 29 -11.24 13.71 9.87
C ARG A 29 -10.86 12.24 9.71
N GLU A 30 -11.85 11.35 9.62
CA GLU A 30 -11.61 9.94 9.36
C GLU A 30 -11.15 9.75 7.92
N ASP A 31 -11.73 10.46 6.96
CA ASP A 31 -11.28 10.42 5.57
C ASP A 31 -9.82 10.86 5.44
N MET A 32 -9.41 11.95 6.12
CA MET A 32 -8.00 12.37 6.13
C MET A 32 -7.08 11.30 6.74
N ARG A 33 -7.44 10.71 7.88
CA ARG A 33 -6.61 9.69 8.53
C ARG A 33 -6.54 8.40 7.72
N LEU A 34 -7.63 8.03 7.07
CA LEU A 34 -7.70 6.86 6.21
C LEU A 34 -6.90 7.09 4.92
N GLN A 35 -6.98 8.28 4.35
CA GLN A 35 -6.18 8.67 3.19
C GLN A 35 -4.68 8.65 3.50
N ASP A 36 -4.28 9.18 4.66
CA ASP A 36 -2.90 9.17 5.15
C ASP A 36 -2.38 7.73 5.35
N ALA A 37 -3.18 6.87 5.99
CA ALA A 37 -2.84 5.46 6.16
C ALA A 37 -2.76 4.69 4.82
N LEU A 38 -3.59 5.04 3.84
CA LEU A 38 -3.53 4.46 2.49
C LEU A 38 -2.28 4.91 1.74
N ASP A 39 -1.84 6.16 1.92
CA ASP A 39 -0.62 6.68 1.33
C ASP A 39 0.62 5.96 1.89
N ASP A 40 0.70 5.83 3.23
CA ASP A 40 1.78 5.09 3.91
C ASP A 40 1.82 3.61 3.47
N LEU A 41 0.65 2.99 3.29
CA LEU A 41 0.55 1.62 2.76
C LEU A 41 1.05 1.52 1.32
N VAL A 42 0.71 2.49 0.46
CA VAL A 42 1.19 2.55 -0.94
C VAL A 42 2.72 2.69 -0.97
N GLU A 43 3.28 3.61 -0.17
CA GLU A 43 4.73 3.79 -0.08
C GLU A 43 5.43 2.53 0.43
N ALA A 44 4.89 1.86 1.44
CA ALA A 44 5.43 0.61 1.96
C ALA A 44 5.43 -0.52 0.93
N ILE A 45 4.35 -0.63 0.13
CA ILE A 45 4.24 -1.62 -0.95
C ILE A 45 5.23 -1.30 -2.08
N GLU A 46 5.34 -0.04 -2.51
CA GLU A 46 6.29 0.37 -3.54
C GLU A 46 7.74 0.14 -3.10
N ARG A 47 8.05 0.41 -1.82
CA ARG A 47 9.35 0.11 -1.23
C ARG A 47 9.63 -1.40 -1.21
N HIS A 48 8.66 -2.21 -0.81
CA HIS A 48 8.79 -3.67 -0.82
C HIS A 48 9.06 -4.20 -2.23
N PHE A 49 8.37 -3.68 -3.25
CA PHE A 49 8.65 -4.01 -4.65
C PHE A 49 10.06 -3.60 -5.08
N HIS A 50 10.52 -2.42 -4.68
CA HIS A 50 11.86 -1.95 -4.98
C HIS A 50 12.94 -2.83 -4.32
N GLU A 51 12.77 -3.17 -3.05
CA GLU A 51 13.67 -4.06 -2.32
C GLU A 51 13.69 -5.48 -2.91
N THR A 52 12.53 -6.01 -3.27
CA THR A 52 12.41 -7.31 -3.94
C THR A 52 13.05 -7.30 -5.33
N ALA A 53 12.90 -6.21 -6.09
CA ALA A 53 13.54 -6.05 -7.40
C ALA A 53 15.07 -5.95 -7.28
N LEU A 54 15.59 -5.26 -6.26
CA LEU A 54 17.02 -5.17 -5.98
C LEU A 54 17.61 -6.52 -5.53
N GLN A 55 16.88 -7.32 -4.75
CA GLN A 55 17.30 -8.67 -4.34
C GLN A 55 17.44 -9.66 -5.50
N ARG A 56 16.84 -9.40 -6.66
CA ARG A 56 16.97 -10.24 -7.86
C ARG A 56 18.19 -9.91 -8.72
N CYS A 57 18.98 -8.90 -8.35
CA CYS A 57 20.19 -8.49 -9.06
C CYS A 57 21.50 -8.98 -8.43
N ASP A 58 21.45 -9.84 -7.40
CA ASP A 58 22.61 -10.55 -6.82
C ASP A 58 22.75 -11.97 -7.41
#